data_AF-A0A9D7LPQ3-F1
#
_entry.id   AF-A0A9D7LPQ3-F1
#
_cell.length_a   1.000
_cell.length_b   1.000
_cell.length_c   1.000
_cell.angle_alpha   90.00
_cell.angle_beta   90.00
_cell.angle_gamma   90.00
#
_symmetry.space_group_name_H-M   'P 1'
#
loop_
_entity.id
_entity.type
_entity.pdbx_description
1 polymer ?
#
loop_
_entity_poly.entity_id
_entity_poly.type
_entity_poly.pdbx_seq_one_letter_code
_entity_poly.pdbx_strand_id
1 'polypeptide(L)'
;MPFIAVGTPVLVRAVDDAQAIVEINGQQMLLRPDPAQTRETPGQWLDKAVVAQDPRRRLEAFPAGVRAAIQSGRVMKGMTREQVIMSVGYPQVDEKKGLDAPSWRYWWSGFESFYVQWTRDKLRKIDGDSATVNKLTYH
;
A
#
# COMPACT_ATOMS: atom_id res chain seq x y z
N MET A 1 8.47 -3.32 8.31
CA MET A 1 8.78 -1.92 7.96
C MET A 1 7.85 -1.01 8.76
N PRO A 2 8.30 0.16 9.27
CA PRO A 2 7.38 1.11 9.91
C PRO A 2 6.31 1.56 8.90
N PHE A 3 5.09 1.80 9.38
CA PHE A 3 4.02 2.37 8.57
C PHE A 3 4.37 3.82 8.18
N ILE A 4 4.16 4.16 6.90
CA ILE A 4 4.32 5.52 6.37
C ILE A 4 2.94 5.99 5.93
N ALA A 5 2.43 7.03 6.59
CA ALA A 5 1.10 7.55 6.31
C ALA A 5 1.03 8.21 4.93
N VAL A 6 -0.14 8.16 4.30
CA VAL A 6 -0.38 8.86 3.03
C VAL A 6 -0.12 10.37 3.16
N GLY A 7 0.54 10.95 2.17
CA GLY A 7 0.89 12.37 2.17
C GLY A 7 2.11 12.72 3.02
N THR A 8 2.80 11.73 3.59
CA THR A 8 4.13 11.95 4.19
C THR A 8 5.09 12.40 3.08
N PRO A 9 5.76 13.56 3.21
CA PRO A 9 6.76 14.00 2.24
C PRO A 9 7.93 13.01 2.15
N VAL A 10 8.37 12.73 0.92
CA VAL A 10 9.51 11.85 0.63
C VAL A 10 10.49 12.60 -0.25
N LEU A 11 11.78 12.58 0.11
CA LEU A 11 12.86 13.03 -0.77
C LEU A 11 13.59 11.80 -1.30
N VAL A 12 13.56 11.60 -2.62
CA VAL A 12 14.35 10.56 -3.27
C VAL A 12 15.78 11.09 -3.45
N ARG A 13 16.75 10.46 -2.76
CA ARG A 13 18.16 10.89 -2.78
C ARG A 13 18.93 10.20 -3.89
N ALA A 14 18.72 8.90 -4.06
CA ALA A 14 19.34 8.09 -5.10
C ALA A 14 18.47 6.86 -5.39
N VAL A 15 18.53 6.36 -6.63
CA VAL A 15 17.89 5.12 -7.06
C VAL A 15 18.85 4.38 -7.96
N ASP A 16 19.00 3.09 -7.71
CA ASP A 16 19.68 2.13 -8.59
C ASP A 16 18.82 0.86 -8.76
N ASP A 17 19.35 -0.14 -9.47
CA ASP A 17 18.61 -1.37 -9.78
C ASP A 17 18.33 -2.24 -8.54
N ALA A 18 19.13 -2.10 -7.47
CA ALA A 18 19.04 -2.92 -6.26
C ALA A 18 18.30 -2.21 -5.12
N GLN A 19 18.34 -0.88 -5.05
CA GLN A 19 17.77 -0.12 -3.95
C GLN A 19 17.43 1.33 -4.29
N ALA A 20 16.58 1.93 -3.46
CA ALA A 20 16.41 3.37 -3.37
C ALA A 20 16.82 3.90 -2.00
N ILE A 21 17.48 5.05 -2.00
CA ILE A 21 17.77 5.82 -0.80
C ILE A 21 16.76 6.96 -0.75
N VAL A 22 15.93 6.97 0.28
CA VAL A 22 14.90 7.99 0.49
C VAL A 22 15.05 8.62 1.86
N GLU A 23 14.60 9.85 2.00
CA GLU A 23 14.44 10.52 3.28
C GLU A 23 12.96 10.73 3.57
N ILE A 24 12.51 10.23 4.71
CA ILE A 24 11.13 10.28 5.17
C ILE A 24 11.15 10.76 6.62
N ASN A 25 10.44 11.85 6.92
CA ASN A 25 10.45 12.49 8.25
C ASN A 25 11.88 12.81 8.76
N GLY A 26 12.79 13.23 7.86
CA GLY A 26 14.18 13.55 8.21
C GLY A 26 15.07 12.34 8.48
N GLN A 27 14.55 11.11 8.33
CA GLN A 27 15.32 9.88 8.48
C GLN A 27 15.62 9.28 7.12
N GLN A 28 16.89 8.94 6.89
CA GLN A 28 17.30 8.21 5.70
C GLN A 28 16.90 6.74 5.82
N MET A 29 16.25 6.21 4.80
CA MET A 29 15.80 4.82 4.68
C MET A 29 16.31 4.21 3.39
N LEU A 30 16.66 2.92 3.47
CA LEU A 30 17.00 2.09 2.32
C LEU A 30 15.78 1.23 1.96
N LEU A 31 15.26 1.43 0.76
CA LEU A 31 14.16 0.63 0.22
C LEU A 31 14.73 -0.38 -0.78
N ARG A 32 14.58 -1.66 -0.46
CA ARG A 32 14.96 -2.77 -1.32
C ARG A 32 13.75 -3.68 -1.49
N PRO A 33 13.14 -3.72 -2.69
CA PRO A 33 12.11 -4.71 -2.99
C PRO A 33 12.67 -6.11 -2.79
N ASP A 34 11.89 -6.99 -2.17
CA ASP A 34 12.27 -8.40 -2.03
C ASP A 34 12.00 -9.11 -3.36
N PRO A 35 13.03 -9.62 -4.07
CA PRO A 35 12.85 -10.29 -5.36
C PRO A 35 12.04 -11.59 -5.24
N ALA A 36 11.90 -12.18 -4.05
CA ALA A 36 11.00 -13.30 -3.82
C ALA A 36 9.52 -12.90 -3.82
N GLN A 37 9.22 -11.61 -3.60
CA GLN A 37 7.88 -11.07 -3.44
C GLN A 37 7.43 -10.19 -4.61
N THR A 38 8.36 -9.61 -5.37
CA THR A 38 8.03 -8.76 -6.51
C THR A 38 9.09 -8.82 -7.61
N ARG A 39 8.66 -8.62 -8.85
CA ARG A 39 9.55 -8.42 -10.02
C ARG A 39 9.80 -6.95 -10.31
N GLU A 40 9.20 -6.06 -9.53
CA GLU A 40 9.31 -4.62 -9.70
C GLU A 40 10.65 -4.09 -9.19
N THR A 41 11.29 -3.21 -9.96
CA THR A 41 12.52 -2.53 -9.54
C THR A 41 12.21 -1.43 -8.50
N PRO A 42 13.20 -0.99 -7.70
CA PRO A 42 12.99 0.11 -6.75
C PRO A 42 12.43 1.38 -7.41
N GLY A 43 12.90 1.72 -8.61
CA GLY A 43 12.42 2.87 -9.38
C GLY A 43 10.95 2.72 -9.81
N GLN A 44 10.58 1.56 -10.36
CA GLN A 44 9.19 1.30 -10.77
C GLN A 44 8.21 1.37 -9.59
N TRP A 45 8.63 0.88 -8.41
CA TRP A 45 7.83 0.99 -7.19
C TRP A 45 7.67 2.44 -6.73
N LEU A 46 8.77 3.22 -6.75
CA LEU A 46 8.76 4.64 -6.39
C LEU A 46 7.88 5.48 -7.30
N ASP A 47 7.90 5.24 -8.62
CA ASP A 47 7.07 5.95 -9.59
C ASP A 47 5.56 5.83 -9.28
N LYS A 48 5.16 4.75 -8.62
CA LYS A 48 3.77 4.51 -8.19
C LYS A 48 3.51 5.05 -6.79
N ALA A 49 4.43 4.84 -5.86
CA ALA A 49 4.25 5.17 -4.45
C ALA A 49 4.45 6.67 -4.15
N VAL A 50 5.33 7.35 -4.87
CA VAL A 50 5.63 8.77 -4.70
C VAL A 50 4.86 9.58 -5.74
N VAL A 51 3.76 10.19 -5.29
CA VAL A 51 2.87 10.96 -6.17
C VAL A 51 3.25 12.44 -6.20
N ALA A 52 3.28 13.04 -7.39
CA ALA A 52 3.58 14.47 -7.56
C ALA A 52 2.48 15.39 -7.00
N GLN A 53 1.23 14.93 -7.04
CA GLN A 53 0.09 15.67 -6.50
C GLN A 53 -0.16 15.29 -5.05
N ASP A 54 -0.36 16.29 -4.20
CA ASP A 54 -0.63 16.09 -2.78
C ASP A 54 -1.90 15.22 -2.57
N PRO A 55 -1.75 13.98 -2.07
CA PRO A 55 -2.87 13.06 -1.92
C PRO A 55 -3.81 13.48 -0.78
N ARG A 56 -3.43 14.42 0.09
CA ARG A 56 -4.25 14.89 1.22
C ARG A 56 -5.56 15.54 0.76
N ARG A 57 -5.55 16.24 -0.37
CA ARG A 57 -6.77 16.82 -0.97
C ARG A 57 -7.81 15.75 -1.33
N ARG A 58 -7.36 14.63 -1.89
CA ARG A 58 -8.24 13.48 -2.18
C ARG A 58 -8.71 12.80 -0.90
N LEU A 59 -7.80 12.62 0.06
CA LEU A 59 -8.13 12.07 1.37
C LEU A 59 -9.23 12.88 2.05
N GLU A 60 -9.16 14.20 2.04
CA GLU A 60 -10.15 15.10 2.65
C GLU A 60 -11.56 14.93 2.08
N ALA A 61 -11.69 14.55 0.81
CA ALA A 61 -12.97 14.30 0.16
C ALA A 61 -13.62 12.96 0.57
N PHE A 62 -12.91 12.08 1.26
CA PHE A 62 -13.45 10.78 1.68
C PHE A 62 -14.28 10.85 2.97
N PRO A 63 -15.23 9.91 3.18
CA PRO A 63 -15.96 9.79 4.42
C PRO A 63 -15.03 9.67 5.64
N ALA A 64 -15.45 10.22 6.79
CA ALA A 64 -14.61 10.28 8.00
C ALA A 64 -14.05 8.91 8.43
N GLY A 65 -14.86 7.84 8.41
CA GLY A 65 -14.39 6.49 8.74
C GLY A 65 -13.34 5.96 7.77
N VAL A 66 -13.49 6.24 6.46
CA VAL A 66 -12.50 5.86 5.44
C VAL A 66 -11.19 6.63 5.64
N ARG A 67 -11.26 7.92 5.96
CA ARG A 67 -10.07 8.72 6.26
C ARG A 67 -9.31 8.17 7.46
N ALA A 68 -10.01 7.86 8.55
CA ALA A 68 -9.42 7.29 9.75
C ALA A 68 -8.76 5.93 9.49
N ALA A 69 -9.42 5.07 8.70
CA ALA A 69 -8.85 3.79 8.28
C ALA A 69 -7.52 3.99 7.53
N ILE A 70 -7.51 4.82 6.49
CA ILE A 70 -6.32 5.15 5.68
C ILE A 70 -5.19 5.72 6.54
N GLN A 71 -5.50 6.68 7.41
CA GLN A 71 -4.50 7.32 8.28
C GLN A 71 -3.89 6.36 9.29
N SER A 72 -4.61 5.30 9.67
CA SER A 72 -4.13 4.26 10.57
C SER A 72 -3.44 3.08 9.87
N GLY A 73 -3.34 3.10 8.54
CA GLY A 73 -2.80 1.98 7.77
C GLY A 73 -3.69 0.74 7.80
N ARG A 74 -5.00 0.92 7.97
CA ARG A 74 -6.00 -0.15 8.07
C ARG A 74 -7.08 0.01 7.00
N VAL A 75 -7.73 -1.09 6.68
CA VAL A 75 -8.78 -1.14 5.66
C VAL A 75 -10.11 -1.58 6.27
N MET A 76 -11.22 -1.19 5.63
CA MET A 76 -12.57 -1.57 6.02
C MET A 76 -13.39 -1.98 4.79
N LYS A 77 -14.37 -2.86 5.01
CA LYS A 77 -15.29 -3.30 3.95
C LYS A 77 -15.95 -2.09 3.27
N GLY A 78 -16.08 -2.16 1.94
CA GLY A 78 -16.65 -1.09 1.13
C GLY A 78 -15.65 -0.01 0.69
N MET A 79 -14.40 -0.04 1.14
CA MET A 79 -13.34 0.82 0.57
C MET A 79 -13.12 0.53 -0.91
N THR A 80 -12.81 1.56 -1.70
CA THR A 80 -12.41 1.42 -3.10
C THR A 80 -10.98 0.91 -3.23
N ARG A 81 -10.61 0.47 -4.44
CA ARG A 81 -9.22 0.14 -4.78
C ARG A 81 -8.26 1.27 -4.46
N GLU A 82 -8.61 2.49 -4.86
CA GLU A 82 -7.81 3.69 -4.56
C GLU A 82 -7.64 3.90 -3.05
N GLN A 83 -8.73 3.79 -2.28
CA GLN A 83 -8.69 3.96 -0.83
C GLN A 83 -7.82 2.91 -0.15
N VAL A 84 -7.84 1.66 -0.62
CA VAL A 84 -6.95 0.59 -0.11
C VAL A 84 -5.50 0.86 -0.48
N ILE A 85 -5.20 1.30 -1.71
CA ILE A 85 -3.84 1.70 -2.12
C ILE A 85 -3.33 2.86 -1.24
N MET A 86 -4.16 3.86 -0.99
CA MET A 86 -3.80 4.97 -0.10
C MET A 86 -3.53 4.52 1.34
N SER A 87 -4.17 3.43 1.78
CA SER A 87 -4.01 2.90 3.14
C SER A 87 -2.79 2.00 3.32
N VAL A 88 -2.59 1.04 2.41
CA VAL A 88 -1.60 -0.04 2.59
C VAL A 88 -0.63 -0.17 1.42
N GLY A 89 -0.67 0.76 0.47
CA GLY A 89 0.20 0.80 -0.69
C GLY A 89 -0.25 -0.10 -1.85
N TYR A 90 0.60 -0.14 -2.87
CA TYR A 90 0.35 -0.97 -4.05
C TYR A 90 0.53 -2.46 -3.71
N PRO A 91 -0.41 -3.31 -4.16
CA PRO A 91 -0.29 -4.75 -3.99
C PRO A 91 0.69 -5.39 -4.98
N GLN A 92 1.04 -6.65 -4.70
CA GLN A 92 1.51 -7.55 -5.74
C GLN A 92 0.30 -7.99 -6.58
N VAL A 93 0.20 -7.47 -7.80
CA VAL A 93 -0.88 -7.80 -8.73
C VAL A 93 -0.51 -8.90 -9.72
N ASP A 94 -1.55 -9.59 -10.19
CA ASP A 94 -1.48 -10.52 -11.31
C ASP A 94 -0.96 -9.82 -12.58
N GLU A 95 0.00 -10.42 -13.28
CA GLU A 95 0.64 -9.82 -14.46
C GLU A 95 -0.32 -9.57 -15.62
N LYS A 96 -1.43 -10.33 -15.72
CA LYS A 96 -2.39 -10.21 -16.82
C LYS A 96 -3.53 -9.24 -16.51
N LYS A 97 -3.98 -9.20 -15.25
CA LYS A 97 -5.15 -8.40 -14.83
C LYS A 97 -4.80 -7.11 -14.08
N GLY A 98 -3.57 -6.98 -13.59
CA GLY A 98 -3.15 -5.80 -12.85
C GLY A 98 -4.07 -5.46 -11.67
N LEU A 99 -4.36 -4.17 -11.49
CA LEU A 99 -5.21 -3.67 -10.40
C LEU A 99 -6.69 -4.07 -10.56
N ASP A 100 -7.13 -4.53 -11.73
CA ASP A 100 -8.49 -5.00 -11.96
C ASP A 100 -8.69 -6.47 -11.57
N ALA A 101 -7.65 -7.13 -11.05
CA ALA A 101 -7.74 -8.49 -10.53
C ALA A 101 -8.84 -8.61 -9.45
N PRO A 102 -9.54 -9.76 -9.38
CA PRO A 102 -10.61 -10.00 -8.39
C PRO A 102 -10.10 -10.09 -6.95
N SER A 103 -8.79 -10.28 -6.78
CA SER A 103 -8.09 -10.26 -5.51
C SER A 103 -6.72 -9.64 -5.68
N TRP A 104 -6.24 -8.96 -4.66
CA TRP A 104 -4.86 -8.50 -4.57
C TRP A 104 -4.12 -9.20 -3.44
N ARG A 105 -2.84 -9.48 -3.65
CA ARG A 105 -1.96 -10.05 -2.63
C ARG A 105 -1.08 -8.96 -2.03
N TYR A 106 -0.92 -9.03 -0.72
CA TYR A 106 0.00 -8.21 0.05
C TYR A 106 0.88 -9.09 0.93
N TRP A 107 2.01 -8.54 1.34
CA TRP A 107 2.93 -9.17 2.29
C TRP A 107 2.96 -8.36 3.57
N TRP A 108 2.58 -8.99 4.68
CA TRP A 108 2.69 -8.42 6.01
C TRP A 108 4.12 -8.53 6.54
N SER A 109 4.77 -9.67 6.24
CA SER A 109 6.17 -9.95 6.52
C SER A 109 6.75 -10.82 5.39
N GLY A 110 8.05 -11.15 5.45
CA GLY A 110 8.68 -12.02 4.45
C GLY A 110 8.11 -13.44 4.33
N PHE A 111 7.30 -13.87 5.30
CA PHE A 111 6.72 -15.21 5.34
C PHE A 111 5.19 -15.19 5.45
N GLU A 112 4.59 -14.01 5.63
CA GLU A 112 3.16 -13.87 5.88
C GLU A 112 2.52 -12.97 4.84
N SER A 113 1.62 -13.55 4.06
CA SER A 113 0.82 -12.82 3.08
C SER A 113 -0.66 -12.76 3.48
N PHE A 114 -1.33 -11.70 3.05
CA PHE A 114 -2.78 -11.60 3.12
C PHE A 114 -3.34 -11.18 1.76
N TYR A 115 -4.64 -11.40 1.58
CA TYR A 115 -5.35 -11.11 0.34
C TYR A 115 -6.51 -10.18 0.63
N VAL A 116 -6.71 -9.20 -0.24
CA VAL A 116 -7.95 -8.42 -0.28
C VAL A 116 -8.77 -8.86 -1.47
N GLN A 117 -10.05 -9.11 -1.25
CA GLN A 117 -10.97 -9.58 -2.27
C GLN A 117 -11.97 -8.50 -2.65
N TRP A 118 -12.23 -8.38 -3.95
CA TRP A 118 -13.05 -7.33 -4.52
C TRP A 118 -14.42 -7.84 -4.93
N THR A 119 -15.42 -6.97 -4.84
CA THR A 119 -16.67 -7.09 -5.59
C THR A 119 -16.87 -5.79 -6.33
N ARG A 120 -16.80 -5.83 -7.66
CA ARG A 120 -16.63 -4.63 -8.49
C ARG A 120 -15.45 -3.82 -7.96
N ASP A 121 -15.68 -2.59 -7.52
CA ASP A 121 -14.69 -1.68 -6.93
C ASP A 121 -14.81 -1.49 -5.42
N LYS A 122 -15.24 -2.54 -4.72
CA LYS A 122 -15.45 -2.48 -3.27
C LYS A 122 -14.76 -3.64 -2.58
N LEU A 123 -14.03 -3.33 -1.51
CA LEU A 123 -13.41 -4.32 -0.64
C LEU A 123 -14.50 -5.17 0.00
N ARG A 124 -14.53 -6.45 -0.35
CA ARG A 124 -15.49 -7.43 0.17
C ARG A 124 -14.96 -8.09 1.44
N LYS A 125 -13.71 -8.56 1.39
CA LYS A 125 -13.12 -9.44 2.40
C LYS A 125 -11.61 -9.30 2.44
N ILE A 126 -11.04 -9.54 3.61
CA ILE A 126 -9.60 -9.74 3.81
C ILE A 126 -9.43 -11.20 4.23
N ASP A 127 -8.54 -11.92 3.55
CA ASP A 127 -8.20 -13.31 3.83
C ASP A 127 -6.72 -13.43 4.24
N GLY A 128 -6.42 -14.25 5.22
CA GLY A 128 -5.07 -14.44 5.75
C GLY A 128 -5.11 -15.00 7.17
N ASP A 129 -3.98 -14.94 7.86
CA ASP A 129 -3.93 -15.24 9.29
C ASP A 129 -4.87 -14.31 10.09
N SER A 130 -5.55 -14.86 11.09
CA SER A 130 -6.58 -14.13 11.83
C SER A 130 -6.01 -12.96 12.64
N ALA A 131 -4.79 -13.09 13.19
CA ALA A 131 -4.16 -12.02 13.93
C ALA A 131 -3.77 -10.86 13.01
N THR A 132 -3.29 -11.17 11.80
CA THR A 132 -2.95 -10.15 10.79
C THR A 132 -4.20 -9.49 10.22
N VAL A 133 -5.24 -10.26 9.90
CA VAL A 133 -6.54 -9.69 9.47
C VAL A 133 -7.09 -8.75 10.54
N ASN A 134 -7.03 -9.10 11.82
CA ASN A 134 -7.50 -8.24 12.91
C ASN A 134 -6.70 -6.93 13.01
N LYS A 135 -5.37 -6.98 12.84
CA LYS A 135 -4.51 -5.77 12.83
C LYS A 135 -4.80 -4.85 11.64
N LEU A 136 -5.16 -5.43 10.49
CA LEU A 136 -5.43 -4.71 9.24
C LEU A 136 -6.87 -4.16 9.17
N THR A 137 -7.80 -4.70 9.96
CA THR A 137 -9.20 -4.30 9.89
C THR A 137 -9.46 -3.08 10.76
N TYR A 138 -10.10 -2.07 10.17
CA TYR A 138 -10.65 -0.94 10.90
C TYR A 138 -12.10 -1.25 11.33
N HIS A 139 -12.42 -1.00 12.60
CA HIS A 139 -13.72 -1.28 13.23
C HIS A 139 -14.48 0.00 13.55
#